data_AF-A0ABD5AZ19-F1
#
_entry.id   AF-A0ABD5AZ19-F1
#
_cell.length_a   1.000
_cell.length_b   1.000
_cell.length_c   1.000
_cell.angle_alpha   90.00
_cell.angle_beta   90.00
_cell.angle_gamma   90.00
#
_symmetry.space_group_name_H-M   'P 1'
#
loop_
_entity.id
_entity.type
_entity.pdbx_description
1 polymer ?
#
loop_
_entity_poly.entity_id
_entity_poly.type
_entity_poly.pdbx_seq_one_letter_code
_entity_poly.pdbx_strand_id
1 'polypeptide(L)'
;SYQNVDMVFGTHNIHHLPEILEEAYLYKAMVVEVWSKEGDIIENLPKVRDGHIKAWVNIMYGCDKFCTYCIVPFTRGKERSRRPEDIIDEVRELAREGYQEITLLGQNVNSYGKDIEGLDYELGDLLEDISKIDIPRVRFTTSHPWDFTDRMIEVIAKGGNIVPHIHLPVQS
;
A
#
# COMPACT_ATOMS: atom_id res chain seq x y z
N SER A 1 4.68 18.29 -27.66
CA SER A 1 3.28 17.83 -27.80
C SER A 1 3.33 16.37 -28.15
N TYR A 2 2.74 15.50 -27.33
CA TYR A 2 2.66 14.06 -27.59
C TYR A 2 1.38 13.82 -28.40
N GLN A 3 1.48 13.80 -29.73
CA GLN A 3 0.31 13.75 -30.64
C GLN A 3 -0.48 12.43 -30.58
N ASN A 4 0.06 11.42 -29.92
CA ASN A 4 -0.50 10.07 -29.81
C ASN A 4 -0.97 9.75 -28.38
N VAL A 5 -1.12 10.76 -27.52
CA VAL A 5 -1.53 10.58 -26.12
C VAL A 5 -2.84 11.33 -25.90
N ASP A 6 -3.90 10.58 -25.58
CA ASP A 6 -5.24 11.13 -25.38
C ASP A 6 -5.50 11.53 -23.93
N MET A 7 -4.76 10.97 -22.96
CA MET A 7 -4.94 11.29 -21.55
C MET A 7 -3.64 11.14 -20.74
N VAL A 8 -3.48 12.00 -19.73
CA VAL A 8 -2.42 11.94 -18.73
C VAL A 8 -3.06 12.16 -17.35
N PHE A 9 -2.92 11.19 -16.45
CA PHE A 9 -3.48 11.29 -15.11
C PHE A 9 -2.49 10.86 -14.02
N GLY A 10 -2.70 11.35 -12.81
CA GLY A 10 -1.89 11.04 -11.64
C GLY A 10 -2.36 9.82 -10.88
N THR A 11 -1.57 9.36 -9.92
CA THR A 11 -1.97 8.22 -9.06
C THR A 11 -2.98 8.60 -8.00
N HIS A 12 -3.08 9.88 -7.65
CA HIS A 12 -4.00 10.37 -6.62
C HIS A 12 -5.46 10.41 -7.10
N ASN A 13 -5.69 10.41 -8.41
CA ASN A 13 -6.99 10.49 -9.06
C ASN A 13 -7.30 9.25 -9.92
N ILE A 14 -6.72 8.09 -9.59
CA ILE A 14 -6.99 6.83 -10.32
C ILE A 14 -8.48 6.44 -10.30
N HIS A 15 -9.21 6.88 -9.27
CA HIS A 15 -10.65 6.64 -9.13
C HIS A 15 -11.48 7.43 -10.16
N HIS A 16 -10.91 8.50 -10.75
CA HIS A 16 -11.52 9.26 -11.85
C HIS A 16 -11.20 8.71 -13.24
N LEU A 17 -10.51 7.57 -13.32
CA LEU A 17 -10.15 6.98 -14.61
C LEU A 17 -11.36 6.76 -15.54
N PRO A 18 -12.53 6.29 -15.07
CA PRO A 18 -13.71 6.15 -15.92
C PRO A 18 -14.13 7.48 -16.58
N GLU A 19 -14.17 8.57 -15.81
CA GLU A 19 -14.54 9.91 -16.27
C GLU A 19 -13.49 10.46 -17.25
N ILE A 20 -12.21 10.36 -16.91
CA ILE A 20 -11.09 10.81 -17.76
C ILE A 20 -11.11 10.07 -19.11
N LEU A 21 -11.42 8.78 -19.10
CA LEU A 21 -11.53 7.95 -20.30
C LEU A 21 -12.70 8.39 -21.18
N GLU A 22 -13.87 8.65 -20.58
CA GLU A 22 -15.04 9.13 -21.30
C GLU A 22 -14.78 10.50 -21.94
N GLU A 23 -14.17 11.43 -21.20
CA GLU A 23 -13.83 12.75 -21.72
C GLU A 23 -12.85 12.68 -22.90
N ALA A 24 -11.78 11.89 -22.75
CA ALA A 24 -10.79 11.71 -23.82
C ALA A 24 -11.43 11.11 -25.09
N TYR A 25 -12.34 10.14 -24.91
CA TYR A 25 -13.04 9.49 -26.01
C TYR A 25 -14.04 10.41 -26.72
N LEU A 26 -14.82 11.21 -25.98
CA LEU A 26 -15.88 12.06 -26.54
C LEU A 26 -15.33 13.36 -27.14
N TYR A 27 -14.45 14.06 -26.42
CA TYR A 27 -14.03 15.42 -26.79
C TYR A 27 -12.84 15.44 -27.77
N LYS A 28 -12.20 14.30 -28.04
CA LYS A 28 -11.04 14.16 -28.96
C LYS A 28 -9.93 15.18 -28.67
N ALA A 29 -9.76 15.52 -27.41
CA ALA A 29 -8.74 16.43 -26.93
C ALA A 29 -7.97 15.75 -25.79
N MET A 30 -6.69 16.10 -25.64
CA MET A 30 -5.87 15.53 -24.58
C MET A 30 -6.38 15.98 -23.21
N VAL A 31 -6.81 15.02 -22.38
CA VAL A 31 -7.21 15.26 -20.98
C VAL A 31 -5.97 15.17 -20.10
N VAL A 32 -5.68 16.21 -19.33
CA VAL A 32 -4.54 16.23 -18.40
C VAL A 32 -5.05 16.52 -17.00
N GLU A 33 -5.08 15.49 -16.16
CA GLU A 33 -5.54 15.58 -14.77
C GLU A 33 -4.49 15.00 -13.81
N VAL A 34 -3.57 15.85 -13.36
CA VAL A 34 -2.50 15.46 -12.44
C VAL A 34 -2.63 16.27 -11.15
N TRP A 35 -3.06 15.61 -10.08
CA TRP A 35 -3.20 16.28 -8.78
C TRP A 35 -1.86 16.35 -8.07
N SER A 36 -1.46 17.55 -7.66
CA SER A 36 -0.23 17.80 -6.91
C SER A 36 -0.38 17.58 -5.41
N LYS A 37 -1.60 17.37 -4.92
CA LYS A 37 -1.90 17.13 -3.51
C LYS A 37 -2.38 15.70 -3.31
N GLU A 38 -1.95 15.15 -2.19
CA GLU A 38 -2.52 13.94 -1.63
C GLU A 38 -4.01 14.14 -1.32
N GLY A 39 -4.83 13.22 -1.81
CA GLY A 39 -6.25 13.13 -1.48
C GLY A 39 -6.51 12.14 -0.34
N ASP A 40 -7.77 11.77 -0.16
CA ASP A 40 -8.14 10.69 0.75
C ASP A 40 -7.72 9.32 0.20
N ILE A 41 -7.58 8.34 1.09
CA ILE A 41 -7.44 6.95 0.67
C ILE A 41 -8.80 6.46 0.16
N ILE A 42 -8.86 6.10 -1.12
CA ILE A 42 -10.05 5.51 -1.71
C ILE A 42 -10.00 3.99 -1.51
N GLU A 43 -10.79 3.53 -0.56
CA GLU A 43 -11.00 2.10 -0.30
C GLU A 43 -11.94 1.47 -1.34
N ASN A 44 -11.92 0.15 -1.45
CA ASN A 44 -12.87 -0.64 -2.24
C ASN A 44 -12.94 -0.33 -3.76
N LEU A 45 -11.86 0.21 -4.34
CA LEU A 45 -11.74 0.24 -5.80
C LEU A 45 -11.77 -1.18 -6.38
N PRO A 46 -12.44 -1.40 -7.53
CA PRO A 46 -12.41 -2.70 -8.20
C PRO A 46 -10.98 -3.14 -8.50
N LYS A 47 -10.61 -4.34 -8.06
CA LYS A 47 -9.27 -4.92 -8.26
C LYS A 47 -9.39 -6.16 -9.11
N VAL A 48 -8.63 -6.23 -10.19
CA VAL A 48 -8.40 -7.48 -10.94
C VAL A 48 -6.99 -7.93 -10.64
N ARG A 49 -6.84 -9.15 -10.13
CA ARG A 49 -5.55 -9.74 -9.78
C ARG A 49 -5.18 -10.79 -10.81
N ASP A 50 -3.93 -10.75 -11.26
CA ASP A 50 -3.39 -11.76 -12.16
C ASP A 50 -2.94 -12.99 -11.36
N GLY A 51 -3.62 -14.12 -11.57
CA GLY A 51 -3.38 -15.37 -10.86
C GLY A 51 -4.03 -15.48 -9.47
N HIS A 52 -3.94 -16.67 -8.88
CA HIS A 52 -4.63 -17.07 -7.64
C HIS A 52 -3.70 -17.61 -6.55
N ILE A 53 -2.38 -17.44 -6.71
CA ILE A 53 -1.39 -17.97 -5.76
C ILE A 53 -0.86 -16.86 -4.85
N LYS A 54 -0.56 -15.69 -5.43
CA LYS A 54 0.07 -14.56 -4.73
C LYS A 54 -0.75 -13.30 -4.89
N ALA A 55 -0.90 -12.55 -3.80
CA ALA A 55 -1.57 -11.26 -3.81
C ALA A 55 -0.73 -10.18 -3.12
N TRP A 56 -0.90 -8.94 -3.58
CA TRP A 56 -0.29 -7.77 -2.98
C TRP A 56 -1.36 -6.88 -2.38
N VAL A 57 -1.16 -6.49 -1.13
CA VAL A 57 -2.09 -5.66 -0.36
C VAL A 57 -1.34 -4.41 0.06
N ASN A 58 -1.71 -3.26 -0.50
CA ASN A 58 -1.20 -1.99 -0.02
C ASN A 58 -1.78 -1.74 1.37
N ILE A 59 -0.96 -1.39 2.35
CA ILE A 59 -1.40 -1.06 3.71
C ILE A 59 -1.28 0.43 4.01
N MET A 60 -0.48 1.15 3.24
CA MET A 60 -0.29 2.59 3.38
C MET A 60 0.25 3.23 2.10
N TYR A 61 0.16 4.55 2.04
CA TYR A 61 0.64 5.39 0.95
C TYR A 61 1.50 6.54 1.49
N GLY A 62 2.34 7.10 0.62
CA GLY A 62 3.21 8.23 0.98
C GLY A 62 4.31 7.87 1.98
N CYS A 63 5.13 8.85 2.34
CA CYS A 63 6.24 8.65 3.26
C CYS A 63 6.73 9.96 3.88
N ASP A 64 6.86 10.01 5.20
CA ASP A 64 7.37 11.16 5.95
C ASP A 64 8.90 11.11 6.17
N LYS A 65 9.59 10.12 5.61
CA LYS A 65 11.06 10.04 5.66
C LYS A 65 11.68 10.85 4.52
N PHE A 66 12.28 11.99 4.88
CA PHE A 66 13.02 12.86 3.97
C PHE A 66 14.46 12.36 3.76
N CYS A 67 14.61 11.16 3.19
CA CYS A 67 15.92 10.68 2.76
C CYS A 67 16.45 11.58 1.63
N THR A 68 17.74 11.90 1.67
CA THR A 68 18.38 12.88 0.75
C THR A 68 18.22 12.54 -0.73
N TYR A 69 18.06 11.26 -1.07
CA TYR A 69 17.89 10.76 -2.43
C TYR A 69 16.43 10.55 -2.83
N CYS A 70 15.49 10.63 -1.90
CA CYS A 70 14.12 10.15 -2.08
C CYS A 70 13.16 11.27 -2.48
N ILE A 71 12.53 11.12 -3.65
CA ILE A 71 11.52 12.05 -4.17
C ILE A 71 10.11 11.78 -3.63
N VAL A 72 9.90 10.66 -2.94
CA VAL A 72 8.58 10.18 -2.51
C VAL A 72 7.82 11.20 -1.67
N PRO A 73 8.41 11.87 -0.65
CA PRO A 73 7.68 12.84 0.16
C PRO A 73 7.07 13.98 -0.66
N PHE A 74 7.68 14.32 -1.80
CA PHE A 74 7.23 15.41 -2.67
C PHE A 74 6.22 14.97 -3.73
N THR A 75 6.19 13.69 -4.09
CA THR A 75 5.39 13.18 -5.22
C THR A 75 4.23 12.30 -4.79
N ARG A 76 4.38 11.57 -3.68
CA ARG A 76 3.36 10.68 -3.11
C ARG A 76 2.67 11.26 -1.88
N GLY A 77 3.22 12.37 -1.36
CA GLY A 77 2.72 13.04 -0.17
C GLY A 77 3.19 12.38 1.12
N LYS A 78 2.60 12.85 2.21
CA LYS A 78 2.74 12.35 3.56
C LYS A 78 2.26 10.93 3.71
N GLU A 79 2.76 10.28 4.76
CA GLU A 79 2.30 8.96 5.14
C GLU A 79 0.79 8.97 5.46
N ARG A 80 0.09 7.99 4.89
CA ARG A 80 -1.36 7.77 5.02
C ARG A 80 -1.60 6.27 5.12
N SER A 81 -1.94 5.79 6.31
CA SER A 81 -2.24 4.39 6.59
C SER A 81 -3.69 4.07 6.23
N ARG A 82 -3.90 2.91 5.61
CA ARG A 82 -5.26 2.36 5.49
C ARG A 82 -5.73 1.89 6.86
N ARG A 83 -7.05 1.87 7.05
CA ARG A 83 -7.60 1.40 8.33
C ARG A 83 -7.31 -0.10 8.51
N PRO A 84 -6.99 -0.55 9.73
CA PRO A 84 -6.70 -1.97 9.99
C PRO A 84 -7.83 -2.88 9.53
N GLU A 85 -9.09 -2.49 9.76
CA GLU A 85 -10.27 -3.26 9.39
C GLU A 85 -10.34 -3.55 7.88
N ASP A 86 -10.08 -2.55 7.03
CA ASP A 86 -10.13 -2.69 5.58
C ASP A 86 -9.01 -3.61 5.05
N ILE A 87 -7.82 -3.54 5.66
CA ILE A 87 -6.70 -4.42 5.31
C ILE A 87 -7.02 -5.86 5.71
N ILE A 88 -7.46 -6.07 6.96
CA ILE A 88 -7.74 -7.39 7.52
C ILE A 88 -8.85 -8.07 6.73
N ASP A 89 -9.91 -7.34 6.35
CA ASP A 89 -11.00 -7.89 5.57
C ASP A 89 -10.58 -8.26 4.15
N GLU A 90 -9.74 -7.43 3.49
CA GLU A 90 -9.14 -7.78 2.20
C GLU A 90 -8.26 -9.04 2.30
N VAL A 91 -7.46 -9.17 3.35
CA VAL A 91 -6.63 -10.37 3.58
C VAL A 91 -7.49 -11.61 3.82
N ARG A 92 -8.60 -11.49 4.56
CA ARG A 92 -9.56 -12.59 4.77
C ARG A 92 -10.24 -13.01 3.48
N GLU A 93 -10.62 -12.06 2.63
CA GLU A 93 -11.21 -12.35 1.33
C GLU A 93 -10.23 -13.12 0.44
N LEU A 94 -8.98 -12.67 0.35
CA LEU A 94 -7.92 -13.36 -0.39
C LEU A 94 -7.67 -14.79 0.14
N ALA A 95 -7.70 -14.97 1.46
CA ALA A 95 -7.62 -16.31 2.05
C ALA A 95 -8.79 -17.21 1.62
N ARG A 96 -10.03 -16.69 1.62
CA ARG A 96 -11.23 -17.44 1.14
C ARG A 96 -11.15 -17.78 -0.35
N GLU A 97 -10.54 -16.92 -1.15
CA GLU A 97 -10.30 -17.16 -2.58
C GLU A 97 -9.18 -18.19 -2.84
N GLY A 98 -8.48 -18.63 -1.79
CA GLY A 98 -7.48 -19.70 -1.87
C GLY A 98 -6.06 -19.23 -2.18
N TYR A 99 -5.77 -17.92 -2.05
CA TYR A 99 -4.42 -17.41 -2.18
C TYR A 99 -3.48 -18.07 -1.16
N GLN A 100 -2.23 -18.29 -1.55
CA GLN A 100 -1.24 -19.01 -0.75
C GLN A 100 -0.22 -18.06 -0.11
N GLU A 101 -0.01 -16.87 -0.68
CA GLU A 101 0.94 -15.89 -0.20
C GLU A 101 0.40 -14.47 -0.39
N ILE A 102 0.50 -13.65 0.67
CA ILE A 102 0.19 -12.23 0.63
C ILE A 102 1.44 -11.43 0.94
N THR A 103 1.69 -10.36 0.18
CA THR A 103 2.74 -9.38 0.49
C THR A 103 2.09 -8.03 0.81
N LEU A 104 2.31 -7.55 2.02
CA LEU A 104 1.93 -6.21 2.45
C LEU A 104 2.90 -5.17 1.86
N LEU A 105 2.35 -4.12 1.26
CA LEU A 105 3.07 -3.10 0.53
C LEU A 105 2.84 -1.70 1.11
N GLY A 106 3.87 -0.87 1.03
CA GLY A 106 3.85 0.55 1.37
C GLY A 106 5.11 1.21 0.82
N GLN A 107 5.30 2.51 1.04
CA GLN A 107 6.61 3.14 0.80
C GLN A 107 7.55 2.97 2.00
N ASN A 108 7.01 2.97 3.22
CA ASN A 108 7.68 2.60 4.45
C ASN A 108 6.69 1.85 5.36
N VAL A 109 6.50 0.54 5.13
CA VAL A 109 5.49 -0.26 5.87
C VAL A 109 5.65 -0.18 7.38
N ASN A 110 6.86 0.06 7.87
CA ASN A 110 7.18 0.16 9.29
C ASN A 110 6.60 1.40 9.98
N SER A 111 6.23 2.43 9.21
CA SER A 111 5.51 3.61 9.73
C SER A 111 4.01 3.37 9.89
N TYR A 112 3.48 2.21 9.48
CA TYR A 112 2.04 1.95 9.48
C TYR A 112 1.39 2.25 10.85
N GLY A 113 0.28 2.99 10.80
CA GLY A 113 -0.56 3.33 11.95
C GLY A 113 -0.15 4.61 12.69
N LYS A 114 1.07 5.12 12.48
CA LYS A 114 1.57 6.33 13.18
C LYS A 114 0.81 7.61 12.85
N ASP A 115 0.18 7.66 11.69
CA ASP A 115 -0.62 8.79 11.20
C ASP A 115 -2.10 8.74 11.60
N ILE A 116 -2.56 7.64 12.22
CA ILE A 116 -3.96 7.48 12.60
C ILE A 116 -4.19 8.05 14.01
N GLU A 117 -4.74 9.26 14.08
CA GLU A 117 -5.01 9.92 15.37
C GLU A 117 -5.95 9.10 16.27
N GLY A 118 -5.54 8.91 17.53
CA GLY A 118 -6.33 8.21 18.54
C GLY A 118 -6.31 6.69 18.45
N LEU A 119 -5.50 6.12 17.54
CA LEU A 119 -5.32 4.68 17.40
C LEU A 119 -3.89 4.28 17.81
N ASP A 120 -3.76 3.56 18.93
CA ASP A 120 -2.50 2.93 19.33
C ASP A 120 -2.38 1.56 18.66
N TYR A 121 -1.97 1.56 17.40
CA TYR A 121 -1.90 0.37 16.55
C TYR A 121 -0.77 0.51 15.53
N GLU A 122 0.23 -0.37 15.60
CA GLU A 122 1.40 -0.33 14.73
C GLU A 122 1.43 -1.52 13.76
N LEU A 123 2.42 -1.55 12.86
CA LEU A 123 2.66 -2.68 11.95
C LEU A 123 2.73 -4.02 12.71
N GLY A 124 3.32 -4.05 13.90
CA GLY A 124 3.40 -5.26 14.72
C GLY A 124 2.02 -5.83 15.06
N ASP A 125 1.07 -4.97 15.42
CA ASP A 125 -0.30 -5.38 15.76
C ASP A 125 -1.07 -5.84 14.52
N LEU A 126 -0.88 -5.15 13.38
CA LEU A 126 -1.42 -5.59 12.09
C LEU A 126 -0.93 -7.00 11.72
N LEU A 127 0.37 -7.26 11.87
CA LEU A 127 0.96 -8.57 11.60
C LEU A 127 0.42 -9.63 12.56
N GLU A 128 0.25 -9.31 13.85
CA GLU A 128 -0.33 -10.24 14.82
C GLU A 128 -1.79 -10.57 14.50
N ASP A 129 -2.60 -9.60 14.08
CA ASP A 129 -3.98 -9.84 13.67
C ASP A 129 -4.08 -10.64 12.38
N ILE A 130 -3.27 -10.31 11.38
CA ILE A 130 -3.18 -11.08 10.13
C ILE A 130 -2.68 -12.50 10.38
N SER A 131 -1.82 -12.70 11.39
CA SER A 131 -1.31 -14.04 11.72
C SER A 131 -2.39 -15.04 12.14
N LYS A 132 -3.56 -14.54 12.55
CA LYS A 132 -4.71 -15.34 12.96
C LYS A 132 -5.58 -15.77 11.77
N ILE A 133 -5.32 -15.26 10.57
CA ILE A 133 -6.04 -15.59 9.34
C ILE A 133 -5.41 -16.83 8.71
N ASP A 134 -6.25 -17.73 8.19
CA ASP A 134 -5.84 -18.97 7.52
C ASP A 134 -5.27 -18.70 6.11
N ILE A 135 -4.18 -17.94 6.06
CA ILE A 135 -3.35 -17.70 4.88
C ILE A 135 -1.97 -18.34 5.14
N PRO A 136 -1.42 -19.16 4.23
CA PRO A 136 -0.19 -19.90 4.50
C PRO A 136 1.05 -19.03 4.70
N ARG A 137 1.16 -17.90 3.97
CA ARG A 137 2.34 -17.03 4.01
C ARG A 137 1.96 -15.56 3.92
N VAL A 138 2.54 -14.78 4.82
CA VAL A 138 2.46 -13.32 4.81
C VAL A 138 3.86 -12.75 4.85
N ARG A 139 4.12 -11.82 3.93
CA ARG A 139 5.36 -11.07 3.80
C ARG A 139 5.06 -9.58 3.88
N PHE A 140 6.07 -8.80 4.16
CA PHE A 140 6.07 -7.37 3.94
C PHE A 140 7.42 -6.96 3.34
N THR A 141 7.46 -5.79 2.71
CA THR A 141 8.68 -5.23 2.12
C THR A 141 8.75 -3.74 2.37
N THR A 142 9.83 -3.07 1.95
CA THR A 142 10.09 -1.63 2.16
C THR A 142 10.24 -1.21 3.62
N SER A 143 11.05 -1.95 4.39
CA SER A 143 11.34 -1.56 5.76
C SER A 143 12.36 -0.43 5.86
N HIS A 144 12.08 0.57 6.68
CA HIS A 144 13.05 1.59 7.04
C HIS A 144 13.74 1.23 8.37
N PRO A 145 15.09 1.23 8.47
CA PRO A 145 15.81 0.84 9.68
C PRO A 145 15.41 1.57 10.96
N TRP A 146 15.06 2.87 10.86
CA TRP A 146 14.64 3.64 12.03
C TRP A 146 13.27 3.25 12.61
N ASP A 147 12.41 2.60 11.84
CA ASP A 147 11.07 2.21 12.29
C ASP A 147 10.96 0.69 12.53
N PHE A 148 12.09 0.01 12.64
CA PHE A 148 12.14 -1.42 12.93
C PHE A 148 11.99 -1.63 14.45
N THR A 149 10.75 -1.74 14.94
CA THR A 149 10.43 -1.77 16.38
C THR A 149 10.60 -3.16 17.01
N ASP A 150 10.84 -3.20 18.33
CA ASP A 150 10.92 -4.44 19.11
C ASP A 150 9.62 -5.24 19.04
N ARG A 151 8.46 -4.55 19.09
CA ARG A 151 7.13 -5.16 18.95
C ARG A 151 7.00 -5.97 17.66
N MET A 152 7.46 -5.42 16.54
CA MET A 152 7.45 -6.12 15.27
C MET A 152 8.43 -7.30 15.27
N ILE A 153 9.62 -7.16 15.87
CA ILE A 153 10.58 -8.27 16.04
C ILE A 153 9.93 -9.42 16.80
N GLU A 154 9.24 -9.14 17.90
CA GLU A 154 8.54 -10.15 18.70
C GLU A 154 7.50 -10.91 17.88
N VAL A 155 6.71 -10.20 17.07
CA VAL A 155 5.67 -10.83 16.23
C VAL A 155 6.27 -11.71 15.14
N ILE A 156 7.35 -11.26 14.49
CA ILE A 156 8.08 -12.09 13.51
C ILE A 156 8.69 -13.31 14.20
N ALA A 157 9.23 -13.16 15.41
CA ALA A 157 9.87 -14.24 16.16
C ALA A 157 8.88 -15.29 16.66
N LYS A 158 7.63 -14.90 16.95
CA LYS A 158 6.52 -15.85 17.26
C LYS A 158 6.25 -16.80 16.08
N GLY A 159 6.51 -16.37 14.86
CA GLY A 159 6.34 -17.18 13.65
C GLY A 159 4.88 -17.38 13.26
N GLY A 160 4.54 -18.57 12.77
CA GLY A 160 3.23 -18.85 12.16
C GLY A 160 3.27 -18.66 10.65
N ASN A 161 2.32 -17.90 10.10
CA ASN A 161 2.29 -17.57 8.67
C ASN A 161 3.11 -16.31 8.32
N ILE A 162 3.58 -15.53 9.31
CA ILE A 162 4.49 -14.41 9.08
C ILE A 162 5.86 -14.97 8.74
N VAL A 163 6.31 -14.77 7.50
CA VAL A 163 7.57 -15.34 7.02
C VAL A 163 8.74 -14.56 7.64
N PRO A 164 9.79 -15.22 8.17
CA PRO A 164 11.00 -14.57 8.69
C PRO A 164 11.89 -14.07 7.55
N HIS A 165 11.35 -13.16 6.75
CA HIS A 165 11.99 -12.51 5.61
C HIS A 165 11.89 -10.99 5.82
N ILE A 166 13.04 -10.36 6.01
CA ILE A 166 13.13 -8.93 6.28
C ILE A 166 13.82 -8.25 5.10
N HIS A 167 13.09 -7.40 4.38
CA HIS A 167 13.64 -6.54 3.34
C HIS A 167 14.00 -5.17 3.93
N LEU A 168 15.25 -5.03 4.38
CA LEU A 168 15.76 -3.86 5.10
C LEU A 168 16.87 -3.13 4.32
N PRO A 169 16.53 -2.20 3.42
CA PRO A 169 17.50 -1.36 2.75
C PRO A 169 18.12 -0.33 3.72
N VAL A 170 19.38 -0.53 4.10
CA VAL A 170 20.12 0.39 4.99
C VAL A 170 20.64 1.65 4.31
N GLN A 171 20.78 1.60 2.98
CA GLN A 171 21.35 2.66 2.14
C GLN A 171 22.78 3.07 2.57
N SER A 172 23.44 3.91 1.75
CA SER A 172 24.84 4.32 1.94
C SER A 172 25.06 5.77 1.55
#